data_AF-V5B7W3-F1
#
_entry.id   AF-V5B7W3-F1
#
_cell.length_a   1.000
_cell.length_b   1.000
_cell.length_c   1.000
_cell.angle_alpha   90.00
_cell.angle_beta   90.00
_cell.angle_gamma   90.00
#
_symmetry.space_group_name_H-M   'P 1'
#
loop_
_entity.id
_entity.type
_entity.pdbx_description
1 polymer ?
#
loop_
_entity_poly.entity_id
_entity_poly.type
_entity_poly.pdbx_seq_one_letter_code
_entity_poly.pdbx_strand_id
1 'polypeptide(L)'
;MRLATPQDERAIPLQQQANAPVLNREWIKGLLNPATLERLTQLWGFVGRSPFLLSSVTSCASSRRIPVDDGRLLTEAGIIEDASSTTSGGWIISFSVVEEKTTGLRRRWIAWPRDENRDDPYEANGRLSHIFHYLPPVMAEAASCLDLKSSFIVYLPRETQHLFRCHVEDGTLVELTRVPMGHKAGPEILQITITSAIAGVTTVAHALRAAPPLVRVDVWIDNIRIAGPKSGVTLWEAQVLRNADGLHATMGEDRESGATQYTFLWCNLIIFTGRYP
;
A
#
# COMPACT_ATOMS: atom_id res chain seq x y z
N MET A 1 -7.70 -6.33 -17.68
CA MET A 1 -7.99 -6.95 -16.37
C MET A 1 -9.45 -7.35 -16.36
N ARG A 2 -9.78 -8.57 -15.88
CA ARG A 2 -11.16 -9.07 -15.79
C ARG A 2 -11.37 -9.82 -14.49
N LEU A 3 -12.62 -9.98 -14.07
CA LEU A 3 -12.97 -10.88 -12.98
C LEU A 3 -12.57 -12.32 -13.33
N ALA A 4 -12.02 -13.06 -12.36
CA ALA A 4 -11.77 -14.49 -12.51
C ALA A 4 -13.10 -15.26 -12.51
N THR A 5 -13.21 -16.23 -13.40
CA THR A 5 -14.28 -17.23 -13.38
C THR A 5 -13.87 -18.40 -12.47
N PRO A 6 -14.81 -19.26 -12.04
CA PRO A 6 -14.47 -20.48 -11.31
C PRO A 6 -13.49 -21.40 -12.05
N GLN A 7 -13.43 -21.32 -13.39
CA GLN A 7 -12.45 -22.06 -14.19
C GLN A 7 -11.06 -21.43 -14.09
N ASP A 8 -10.95 -20.10 -14.13
CA ASP A 8 -9.69 -19.39 -13.90
C ASP A 8 -9.15 -19.63 -12.49
N GLU A 9 -10.06 -19.68 -11.50
CA GLU A 9 -9.75 -19.98 -10.10
C GLU A 9 -9.17 -21.40 -9.89
N ARG A 10 -9.41 -22.31 -10.84
CA ARG A 10 -8.78 -23.65 -10.85
C ARG A 10 -7.53 -23.71 -11.73
N ALA A 11 -7.52 -22.98 -12.84
CA ALA A 11 -6.50 -23.13 -13.88
C ALA A 11 -5.27 -22.22 -13.70
N ILE A 12 -5.42 -21.03 -13.11
CA ILE A 12 -4.35 -20.02 -13.06
C ILE A 12 -3.96 -19.80 -11.61
N PRO A 13 -2.83 -20.30 -11.09
CA PRO A 13 -2.53 -20.25 -9.67
C PRO A 13 -2.59 -18.83 -9.10
N LEU A 14 -3.07 -18.70 -7.86
CA LEU A 14 -3.07 -17.43 -7.16
C LEU A 14 -1.62 -16.98 -6.94
N GLN A 15 -1.24 -15.86 -7.56
CA GLN A 15 0.09 -15.32 -7.38
C GLN A 15 0.13 -14.52 -6.07
N GLN A 16 0.31 -15.22 -4.96
CA GLN A 16 0.59 -14.64 -3.64
C GLN A 16 2.10 -14.65 -3.41
N GLN A 17 2.63 -13.57 -2.83
CA GLN A 17 4.01 -13.59 -2.35
C GLN A 17 4.01 -14.17 -0.93
N ALA A 18 4.58 -15.37 -0.79
CA ALA A 18 4.85 -15.96 0.51
C ALA A 18 5.81 -15.05 1.28
N ASN A 19 5.59 -14.91 2.60
CA ASN A 19 6.53 -14.28 3.53
C ASN A 19 6.90 -12.81 3.23
N ALA A 20 5.96 -11.98 2.77
CA ALA A 20 6.14 -10.54 2.88
C ALA A 20 6.24 -10.18 4.38
N PRO A 21 7.39 -9.71 4.88
CA PRO A 21 7.58 -9.62 6.32
C PRO A 21 6.78 -8.45 6.91
N VAL A 22 6.51 -8.57 8.19
CA VAL A 22 5.64 -7.69 8.95
C VAL A 22 6.30 -6.32 9.13
N LEU A 23 5.59 -5.22 8.83
CA LEU A 23 6.06 -3.88 9.20
C LEU A 23 6.25 -3.80 10.70
N ASN A 24 7.47 -3.50 11.12
CA ASN A 24 7.75 -3.19 12.51
C ASN A 24 7.12 -1.82 12.86
N ARG A 25 6.00 -1.86 13.58
CA ARG A 25 5.25 -0.66 14.01
C ARG A 25 6.08 0.27 14.88
N GLU A 26 6.96 -0.27 15.72
CA GLU A 26 7.85 0.54 16.58
C GLU A 26 8.93 1.25 15.76
N TRP A 27 9.42 0.60 14.70
CA TRP A 27 10.37 1.24 13.79
C TRP A 27 9.73 2.40 13.01
N ILE A 28 8.50 2.22 12.49
CA ILE A 28 7.76 3.29 11.80
C ILE A 28 7.57 4.51 12.72
N LYS A 29 7.20 4.28 13.99
CA LYS A 29 7.05 5.38 14.97
C LYS A 29 8.33 6.20 15.12
N GLY A 30 9.50 5.56 15.04
CA GLY A 30 10.81 6.23 15.09
C GLY A 30 11.19 7.00 13.82
N LEU A 31 10.52 6.75 12.69
CA LEU A 31 10.75 7.45 11.43
C LEU A 31 9.88 8.69 11.27
N LEU A 32 8.69 8.71 11.86
CA LEU A 32 7.70 9.77 11.69
C LEU A 32 7.93 10.94 12.66
N ASN A 33 7.61 12.15 12.21
CA ASN A 33 7.49 13.30 13.11
C ASN A 33 6.20 13.21 13.95
N PRO A 34 6.11 13.94 15.09
CA PRO A 34 4.96 13.83 15.99
C PRO A 34 3.61 14.13 15.34
N ALA A 35 3.51 15.17 14.51
CA ALA A 35 2.27 15.55 13.83
C ALA A 35 1.79 14.46 12.85
N THR A 36 2.73 13.80 12.16
CA THR A 36 2.41 12.74 11.23
C THR A 36 2.03 11.44 11.95
N LEU A 37 2.66 11.16 13.09
CA LEU A 37 2.28 10.04 13.95
C LEU A 37 0.87 10.22 14.54
N GLU A 38 0.52 11.44 14.94
CA GLU A 38 -0.83 11.78 15.38
C GLU A 38 -1.85 11.56 14.25
N ARG A 39 -1.55 12.05 13.03
CA ARG A 39 -2.39 11.81 11.85
C ARG A 39 -2.56 10.32 11.57
N LEU A 40 -1.48 9.53 11.61
CA LEU A 40 -1.55 8.08 11.43
C LEU A 40 -2.45 7.43 12.48
N THR A 41 -2.38 7.88 13.74
CA THR A 41 -3.24 7.40 14.82
C THR A 41 -4.71 7.73 14.55
N GLN A 42 -5.01 8.93 14.06
CA GLN A 42 -6.37 9.31 13.64
C GLN A 42 -6.88 8.42 12.49
N LEU A 43 -6.04 8.13 11.50
CA LEU A 43 -6.37 7.23 10.39
C LEU A 43 -6.71 5.82 10.86
N TRP A 44 -5.93 5.28 11.80
CA TRP A 44 -6.26 4.00 12.43
C TRP A 44 -7.57 4.04 13.22
N GLY A 45 -7.87 5.18 13.84
CA GLY A 45 -9.16 5.44 14.47
C GLY A 45 -10.33 5.42 13.47
N PHE A 46 -10.13 5.83 12.21
CA PHE A 46 -11.17 5.72 11.18
C PHE A 46 -11.35 4.28 10.71
N VAL A 47 -10.26 3.56 10.42
CA VAL A 47 -10.31 2.13 10.03
C VAL A 47 -10.95 1.26 11.12
N GLY A 48 -10.78 1.61 12.40
CA GLY A 48 -11.39 0.89 13.52
C GLY A 48 -12.80 1.32 13.90
N ARG A 49 -13.39 2.31 13.21
CA ARG A 49 -14.76 2.78 13.47
C ARG A 49 -15.69 2.10 12.49
N SER A 50 -16.35 1.05 12.95
CA SER A 50 -17.52 0.52 12.27
C SER A 50 -18.66 1.56 12.30
N PRO A 51 -19.15 2.06 11.15
CA PRO A 51 -20.38 2.85 11.11
C PRO A 51 -21.62 2.00 11.49
N PHE A 52 -21.48 0.67 11.57
CA PHE A 52 -22.56 -0.26 11.90
C PHE A 52 -23.06 -0.19 13.35
N LEU A 53 -22.40 0.56 14.24
CA LEU A 53 -23.00 0.84 15.55
C LEU A 53 -24.16 1.87 15.49
N LEU A 54 -24.39 2.52 14.33
CA LEU A 54 -25.41 3.57 14.16
C LEU A 54 -26.44 3.27 13.04
N SER A 55 -26.26 2.23 12.24
CA SER A 55 -27.12 1.91 11.09
C SER A 55 -27.84 0.57 11.27
N SER A 56 -29.16 0.57 11.12
CA SER A 56 -30.06 -0.60 11.23
C SER A 56 -29.94 -1.60 10.06
N VAL A 57 -28.90 -1.48 9.21
CA VAL A 57 -28.66 -2.38 8.08
C VAL A 57 -27.58 -3.38 8.50
N THR A 58 -28.01 -4.60 8.81
CA THR A 58 -27.10 -5.75 8.92
C THR A 58 -26.38 -5.93 7.59
N SER A 59 -25.07 -5.64 7.54
CA SER A 59 -24.25 -6.07 6.40
C SER A 59 -24.29 -7.60 6.36
N CYS A 60 -24.75 -8.14 5.23
CA CYS A 60 -24.83 -9.58 5.04
C CYS A 60 -23.52 -10.07 4.44
N ALA A 61 -23.03 -11.21 4.92
CA ALA A 61 -21.88 -11.85 4.32
C ALA A 61 -22.11 -12.01 2.80
N SER A 62 -21.11 -11.60 2.01
CA SER A 62 -21.04 -11.88 0.57
C SER A 62 -21.40 -13.35 0.29
N SER A 63 -22.02 -13.67 -0.84
CA SER A 63 -22.18 -15.07 -1.26
C SER A 63 -20.88 -15.68 -1.82
N ARG A 64 -19.92 -14.83 -2.21
CA ARG A 64 -18.60 -15.27 -2.69
C ARG A 64 -17.78 -15.81 -1.53
N ARG A 65 -16.98 -16.83 -1.85
CA ARG A 65 -16.13 -17.56 -0.92
C ARG A 65 -14.72 -17.63 -1.49
N ILE A 66 -13.73 -17.72 -0.62
CA ILE A 66 -12.35 -17.99 -1.03
C ILE A 66 -12.25 -19.50 -1.34
N PRO A 67 -11.73 -19.91 -2.50
CA PRO A 67 -11.41 -21.32 -2.74
C PRO A 67 -10.50 -21.90 -1.65
N VAL A 68 -10.71 -23.15 -1.24
CA VAL A 68 -9.99 -23.76 -0.10
C VAL A 68 -8.47 -23.68 -0.26
N ASP A 69 -7.96 -24.02 -1.45
CA ASP A 69 -6.52 -23.95 -1.73
C ASP A 69 -5.97 -22.53 -1.65
N ASP A 70 -6.74 -21.53 -2.11
CA ASP A 70 -6.39 -20.11 -2.03
C ASP A 70 -6.43 -19.63 -0.58
N GLY A 71 -7.39 -20.11 0.22
CA GLY A 71 -7.48 -19.84 1.65
C GLY A 71 -6.21 -20.28 2.37
N ARG A 72 -5.73 -21.50 2.11
CA ARG A 72 -4.45 -21.99 2.67
C ARG A 72 -3.28 -21.08 2.28
N LEU A 73 -3.16 -20.71 1.00
CA LEU A 73 -2.08 -19.83 0.53
C LEU A 73 -2.12 -18.44 1.18
N LEU A 74 -3.32 -17.88 1.36
CA LEU A 74 -3.52 -16.59 2.01
C LEU A 74 -3.17 -16.64 3.51
N THR A 75 -3.49 -17.75 4.19
CA THR A 75 -3.12 -17.99 5.58
C THR A 75 -1.61 -18.15 5.74
N GLU A 76 -0.96 -18.95 4.89
CA GLU A 76 0.51 -19.10 4.87
C GLU A 76 1.23 -17.77 4.60
N ALA A 77 0.63 -16.90 3.77
CA ALA A 77 1.13 -15.55 3.51
C ALA A 77 0.83 -14.55 4.65
N GLY A 78 0.11 -14.97 5.69
CA GLY A 78 -0.30 -14.15 6.83
C GLY A 78 -1.20 -12.98 6.43
N ILE A 79 -2.03 -13.14 5.40
CA ILE A 79 -2.98 -12.13 4.89
C ILE A 79 -4.36 -12.31 5.52
N ILE A 80 -4.72 -13.57 5.75
CA ILE A 80 -5.90 -13.95 6.51
C ILE A 80 -5.51 -14.84 7.68
N GLU A 81 -6.37 -14.88 8.68
CA GLU A 81 -6.28 -15.81 9.80
C GLU A 81 -7.67 -16.24 10.26
N ASP A 82 -7.73 -17.29 11.09
CA ASP A 82 -8.98 -17.73 11.69
C ASP A 82 -9.62 -16.57 12.48
N ALA A 83 -10.92 -16.38 12.26
CA ALA A 83 -11.63 -15.29 12.90
C ALA A 83 -11.64 -15.40 14.42
N SER A 84 -11.51 -14.26 15.09
CA SER A 84 -11.67 -14.16 16.53
C SER A 84 -13.11 -14.41 16.95
N SER A 85 -13.31 -14.72 18.24
CA SER A 85 -14.66 -14.87 18.83
C SER A 85 -15.46 -13.57 18.93
N THR A 86 -14.87 -12.42 18.53
CA THR A 86 -15.55 -11.13 18.46
C THR A 86 -16.75 -11.22 17.51
N THR A 87 -17.83 -10.50 17.78
CA THR A 87 -18.95 -10.39 16.83
C THR A 87 -18.49 -9.72 15.54
N SER A 88 -18.91 -10.24 14.37
CA SER A 88 -18.55 -9.63 13.08
C SER A 88 -19.11 -8.22 13.01
N GLY A 89 -18.24 -7.23 12.80
CA GLY A 89 -18.62 -5.83 12.63
C GLY A 89 -18.65 -5.38 11.18
N GLY A 90 -18.19 -6.21 10.24
CA GLY A 90 -18.22 -5.93 8.81
C GLY A 90 -17.82 -7.14 7.97
N TRP A 91 -18.08 -7.05 6.66
CA TRP A 91 -17.83 -8.09 5.68
C TRP A 91 -17.08 -7.54 4.47
N ILE A 92 -16.15 -8.34 3.94
CA ILE A 92 -15.53 -8.07 2.64
C ILE A 92 -16.16 -8.92 1.55
N ILE A 93 -16.18 -8.38 0.34
CA ILE A 93 -16.43 -9.15 -0.88
C ILE A 93 -15.09 -9.69 -1.35
N SER A 94 -14.92 -11.01 -1.24
CA SER A 94 -13.76 -11.73 -1.77
C SER A 94 -13.98 -12.11 -3.24
N PHE A 95 -13.00 -11.83 -4.10
CA PHE A 95 -12.99 -12.29 -5.48
C PHE A 95 -11.58 -12.25 -6.08
N SER A 96 -11.36 -13.05 -7.11
CA SER A 96 -10.11 -13.00 -7.87
C SER A 96 -10.25 -12.22 -9.17
N VAL A 97 -9.15 -11.65 -9.64
CA VAL A 97 -9.01 -10.92 -10.90
C VAL A 97 -7.87 -11.50 -11.71
N VAL A 98 -8.06 -11.55 -13.03
CA VAL A 98 -7.05 -12.01 -13.98
C VAL A 98 -6.57 -10.82 -14.80
N GLU A 99 -5.26 -10.64 -14.80
CA GLU A 99 -4.54 -9.66 -15.59
C GLU A 99 -3.74 -10.38 -16.68
N GLU A 100 -3.68 -9.77 -17.86
CA GLU A 100 -2.77 -10.18 -18.90
C GLU A 100 -1.45 -9.44 -18.71
N LYS A 101 -0.35 -10.20 -18.65
CA LYS A 101 1.02 -9.69 -18.58
C LYS A 101 1.81 -10.23 -19.75
N THR A 102 2.93 -9.59 -20.06
CA THR A 102 3.88 -10.07 -21.07
C THR A 102 4.41 -11.48 -20.77
N THR A 103 4.45 -11.86 -19.50
CA THR A 103 4.87 -13.19 -19.02
C THR A 103 3.73 -14.22 -18.90
N GLY A 104 2.50 -13.85 -19.28
CA GLY A 104 1.32 -14.73 -19.22
C GLY A 104 0.17 -14.15 -18.38
N LEU A 105 -0.78 -15.01 -18.01
CA LEU A 105 -1.90 -14.61 -17.17
C LEU A 105 -1.48 -14.58 -15.69
N ARG A 106 -1.85 -13.49 -15.00
CA ARG A 106 -1.64 -13.31 -13.57
C ARG A 106 -2.98 -13.25 -12.85
N ARG A 107 -3.21 -14.14 -11.89
CA ARG A 107 -4.35 -14.09 -10.98
C ARG A 107 -3.98 -13.40 -9.67
N ARG A 108 -4.80 -12.45 -9.22
CA ARG A 108 -4.70 -11.81 -7.89
C ARG A 108 -6.01 -11.97 -7.13
N TRP A 109 -5.91 -12.12 -5.82
CA TRP A 109 -7.06 -12.08 -4.93
C TRP A 109 -7.31 -10.66 -4.45
N ILE A 110 -8.57 -10.25 -4.39
CA ILE A 110 -9.02 -8.93 -3.99
C ILE A 110 -10.00 -9.08 -2.82
N ALA A 111 -9.74 -8.29 -1.78
CA ALA A 111 -10.64 -8.08 -0.65
C ALA A 111 -11.26 -6.70 -0.78
N TRP A 112 -12.55 -6.62 -1.13
CA TRP A 112 -13.23 -5.33 -1.28
C TRP A 112 -14.15 -5.05 -0.09
N PRO A 113 -13.82 -4.08 0.78
CA PRO A 113 -14.66 -3.69 1.92
C PRO A 113 -15.78 -2.73 1.46
N ARG A 114 -16.68 -3.23 0.60
CA ARG A 114 -17.71 -2.40 -0.07
C ARG A 114 -18.56 -1.60 0.91
N ASP A 115 -19.10 -2.28 1.91
CA ASP A 115 -20.08 -1.66 2.80
C ASP A 115 -19.38 -0.69 3.78
N GLU A 116 -18.22 -1.09 4.33
CA GLU A 116 -17.37 -0.18 5.14
C GLU A 116 -17.02 1.09 4.36
N ASN A 117 -16.55 0.97 3.12
CA ASN A 117 -16.24 2.13 2.28
C ASN A 117 -17.46 3.00 1.97
N ARG A 118 -18.66 2.41 1.84
CA ARG A 118 -19.88 3.18 1.54
C ARG A 118 -20.23 4.09 2.70
N ASP A 119 -20.12 3.57 3.91
CA ASP A 119 -20.63 4.19 5.12
C ASP A 119 -19.55 4.99 5.87
N ASP A 120 -18.27 4.81 5.51
CA ASP A 120 -17.16 5.62 6.00
C ASP A 120 -17.22 7.05 5.40
N PRO A 121 -17.44 8.10 6.22
CA PRO A 121 -17.45 9.49 5.77
C PRO A 121 -16.05 10.02 5.49
N TYR A 122 -15.00 9.25 5.79
CA TYR A 122 -13.63 9.66 5.55
C TYR A 122 -13.34 9.73 4.05
N GLU A 123 -12.82 10.87 3.64
CA GLU A 123 -12.23 11.08 2.32
C GLU A 123 -10.74 11.31 2.51
N ALA A 124 -9.94 10.61 1.69
CA ALA A 124 -8.49 10.76 1.73
C ALA A 124 -8.10 12.23 1.48
N ASN A 125 -7.04 12.69 2.14
CA ASN A 125 -6.58 14.07 2.03
C ASN A 125 -6.32 14.44 0.55
N GLY A 126 -6.81 15.61 0.12
CA GLY A 126 -6.82 16.06 -1.28
C GLY A 126 -5.46 16.20 -1.96
N ARG A 127 -4.34 15.91 -1.28
CA ARG A 127 -3.04 15.79 -1.95
C ARG A 127 -2.98 14.56 -2.86
N LEU A 128 -3.65 13.46 -2.50
CA LEU A 128 -3.69 12.23 -3.31
C LEU A 128 -4.59 12.34 -4.55
N SER A 129 -5.47 13.34 -4.63
CA SER A 129 -6.46 13.44 -5.72
C SER A 129 -5.88 13.95 -7.04
N HIS A 130 -4.69 14.56 -7.03
CA HIS A 130 -4.07 15.11 -8.24
C HIS A 130 -2.59 14.73 -8.36
N ILE A 131 -2.33 13.80 -9.28
CA ILE A 131 -0.98 13.29 -9.61
C ILE A 131 0.02 14.40 -9.98
N PHE A 132 -0.47 15.51 -10.56
CA PHE A 132 0.35 16.63 -10.98
C PHE A 132 1.05 17.37 -9.84
N HIS A 133 0.53 17.31 -8.61
CA HIS A 133 1.22 17.86 -7.44
C HIS A 133 2.53 17.11 -7.13
N TYR A 134 2.70 15.90 -7.67
CA TYR A 134 3.86 15.05 -7.52
C TYR A 134 4.73 14.98 -8.77
N LEU A 135 4.42 15.77 -9.81
CA LEU A 135 5.23 15.92 -11.02
C LEU A 135 5.92 17.30 -11.05
N PRO A 136 6.86 17.59 -10.15
CA PRO A 136 7.47 18.90 -10.11
C PRO A 136 8.56 19.08 -11.18
N PRO A 137 8.97 20.34 -11.44
CA PRO A 137 9.92 20.70 -12.48
C PRO A 137 11.19 19.84 -12.46
N VAL A 138 11.63 19.44 -13.65
CA VAL A 138 12.73 18.50 -13.89
C VAL A 138 14.05 19.28 -14.07
N MET A 139 14.42 20.06 -13.05
CA MET A 139 15.59 20.95 -13.07
C MET A 139 16.79 20.42 -12.26
N ALA A 140 16.84 19.11 -12.00
CA ALA A 140 17.87 18.48 -11.16
C ALA A 140 18.93 17.78 -12.02
N GLU A 141 20.15 17.56 -11.51
CA GLU A 141 21.22 16.90 -12.27
C GLU A 141 20.93 15.43 -12.58
N ALA A 142 20.34 14.71 -11.62
CA ALA A 142 19.95 13.30 -11.76
C ALA A 142 18.66 13.02 -10.97
N ALA A 143 18.03 11.89 -11.28
CA ALA A 143 16.96 11.33 -10.45
C ALA A 143 17.04 9.81 -10.33
N SER A 144 16.56 9.29 -9.20
CA SER A 144 16.26 7.87 -9.02
C SER A 144 14.77 7.67 -8.78
N CYS A 145 14.18 6.69 -9.47
CA CYS A 145 12.79 6.28 -9.29
C CYS A 145 12.75 4.86 -8.74
N LEU A 146 11.99 4.70 -7.66
CA LEU A 146 11.81 3.45 -6.93
C LEU A 146 10.31 3.21 -6.79
N ASP A 147 9.91 1.95 -6.91
CA ASP A 147 8.56 1.50 -6.59
C ASP A 147 8.62 0.63 -5.34
N LEU A 148 7.72 0.84 -4.38
CA LEU A 148 7.51 -0.11 -3.31
C LEU A 148 6.48 -1.13 -3.76
N LYS A 149 6.77 -2.41 -3.53
CA LYS A 149 5.80 -3.46 -3.79
C LYS A 149 4.66 -3.35 -2.78
N SER A 150 3.64 -2.59 -3.15
CA SER A 150 2.67 -1.95 -2.25
C SER A 150 1.60 -2.88 -1.70
N SER A 151 1.40 -4.02 -2.34
CA SER A 151 0.45 -4.99 -1.86
C SER A 151 1.00 -5.60 -0.57
N PHE A 152 0.26 -5.42 0.53
CA PHE A 152 0.32 -6.24 1.75
C PHE A 152 1.22 -5.77 2.92
N ILE A 153 1.72 -4.54 2.95
CA ILE A 153 2.69 -4.20 3.99
C ILE A 153 2.01 -3.73 5.32
N VAL A 154 0.85 -3.08 5.26
CA VAL A 154 0.23 -2.47 6.46
C VAL A 154 -0.71 -3.43 7.21
N TYR A 155 -0.38 -3.73 8.47
CA TYR A 155 -1.20 -4.54 9.38
C TYR A 155 -2.42 -3.79 9.90
N LEU A 156 -3.53 -4.51 10.01
CA LEU A 156 -4.69 -4.08 10.78
C LEU A 156 -4.44 -4.32 12.27
N PRO A 157 -4.70 -3.34 13.15
CA PRO A 157 -4.77 -3.59 14.59
C PRO A 157 -5.73 -4.73 14.87
N ARG A 158 -5.36 -5.67 15.75
CA ARG A 158 -6.13 -6.90 16.03
C ARG A 158 -7.58 -6.59 16.41
N GLU A 159 -7.78 -5.48 17.10
CA GLU A 159 -9.08 -5.01 17.56
C GLU A 159 -10.00 -4.59 16.41
N THR A 160 -9.48 -4.39 15.19
CA THR A 160 -10.24 -3.91 14.02
C THR A 160 -10.46 -4.99 12.95
N GLN A 161 -9.79 -6.14 13.06
CA GLN A 161 -9.83 -7.20 12.04
C GLN A 161 -11.22 -7.81 11.89
N HIS A 162 -12.02 -7.83 12.96
CA HIS A 162 -13.41 -8.28 12.96
C HIS A 162 -14.36 -7.46 12.05
N LEU A 163 -13.91 -6.31 11.54
CA LEU A 163 -14.60 -5.49 10.54
C LEU A 163 -14.39 -6.00 9.11
N PHE A 164 -13.39 -6.87 8.90
CA PHE A 164 -12.98 -7.33 7.59
C PHE A 164 -12.98 -8.86 7.51
N ARG A 165 -14.19 -9.44 7.55
CA ARG A 165 -14.38 -10.89 7.53
C ARG A 165 -14.90 -11.41 6.19
N CYS A 166 -14.53 -12.64 5.87
CA CYS A 166 -15.17 -13.42 4.81
C CYS A 166 -15.07 -14.92 5.10
N HIS A 167 -15.63 -15.72 4.21
CA HIS A 167 -15.65 -17.16 4.37
C HIS A 167 -14.83 -17.85 3.28
N VAL A 168 -14.21 -18.95 3.65
CA VAL A 168 -13.66 -19.96 2.75
C VAL A 168 -14.80 -20.88 2.28
N GLU A 169 -14.65 -21.55 1.14
CA GLU A 169 -15.64 -22.46 0.57
C GLU A 169 -16.06 -23.59 1.50
N ASP A 170 -15.18 -24.04 2.40
CA ASP A 170 -15.47 -25.06 3.42
C ASP A 170 -16.30 -24.54 4.62
N GLY A 171 -16.63 -23.24 4.63
CA GLY A 171 -17.38 -22.58 5.68
C GLY A 171 -16.53 -21.93 6.76
N THR A 172 -15.20 -22.07 6.70
CA THR A 172 -14.30 -21.42 7.67
C THR A 172 -14.43 -19.91 7.59
N LEU A 173 -14.63 -19.27 8.74
CA LEU A 173 -14.69 -17.81 8.88
C LEU A 173 -13.27 -17.28 9.12
N VAL A 174 -12.83 -16.34 8.29
CA VAL A 174 -11.50 -15.76 8.35
C VAL A 174 -11.56 -14.24 8.42
N GLU A 175 -10.54 -13.64 9.02
CA GLU A 175 -10.33 -12.20 9.15
C GLU A 175 -9.11 -11.76 8.34
N LEU A 176 -9.15 -10.53 7.81
CA LEU A 176 -7.94 -9.91 7.25
C LEU A 176 -6.99 -9.49 8.38
N THR A 177 -5.70 -9.75 8.20
CA THR A 177 -4.63 -9.24 9.07
C THR A 177 -4.04 -7.92 8.57
N ARG A 178 -4.36 -7.52 7.34
CA ARG A 178 -3.77 -6.40 6.59
C ARG A 178 -4.86 -5.54 5.98
N VAL A 179 -4.57 -4.25 5.76
CA VAL A 179 -5.53 -3.31 5.18
C VAL A 179 -5.95 -3.81 3.78
N PRO A 180 -7.26 -4.00 3.51
CA PRO A 180 -7.70 -4.52 2.23
C PRO A 180 -7.36 -3.56 1.08
N MET A 181 -6.97 -4.15 -0.05
CA MET A 181 -6.74 -3.41 -1.29
C MET A 181 -8.07 -2.87 -1.80
N GLY A 182 -8.31 -1.58 -1.57
CA GLY A 182 -9.57 -0.91 -1.89
C GLY A 182 -10.22 -0.20 -0.71
N HIS A 183 -9.67 -0.27 0.50
CA HIS A 183 -10.11 0.58 1.62
C HIS A 183 -9.87 2.06 1.32
N LYS A 184 -10.84 2.94 1.59
CA LYS A 184 -10.74 4.39 1.32
C LYS A 184 -9.50 5.05 1.95
N ALA A 185 -9.22 4.74 3.21
CA ALA A 185 -8.02 5.22 3.91
C ALA A 185 -6.70 4.52 3.51
N GLY A 186 -6.77 3.41 2.77
CA GLY A 186 -5.61 2.58 2.44
C GLY A 186 -4.48 3.35 1.73
N PRO A 187 -4.76 4.13 0.66
CA PRO A 187 -3.74 4.91 -0.01
C PRO A 187 -3.05 5.97 0.87
N GLU A 188 -3.79 6.67 1.75
CA GLU A 188 -3.20 7.66 2.66
C GLU A 188 -2.35 6.97 3.72
N ILE A 189 -2.83 5.85 4.28
CA ILE A 189 -2.06 5.04 5.23
C ILE A 189 -0.77 4.54 4.57
N LEU A 190 -0.82 3.98 3.36
CA LEU A 190 0.37 3.52 2.63
C LEU A 190 1.36 4.66 2.37
N GLN A 191 0.86 5.79 1.84
CA GLN A 191 1.70 6.95 1.54
C GLN A 191 2.38 7.51 2.80
N ILE A 192 1.64 7.66 3.91
CA ILE A 192 2.16 8.22 5.15
C ILE A 192 3.07 7.22 5.87
N THR A 193 2.58 6.00 6.08
CA THR A 193 3.18 5.01 7.00
C THR A 193 4.46 4.41 6.43
N ILE A 194 4.48 4.17 5.12
CA ILE A 194 5.53 3.36 4.50
C ILE A 194 6.34 4.24 3.57
N THR A 195 5.73 4.79 2.53
CA THR A 195 6.50 5.33 1.41
C THR A 195 7.16 6.65 1.75
N SER A 196 6.45 7.58 2.39
CA SER A 196 7.01 8.88 2.78
C SER A 196 8.02 8.77 3.93
N ALA A 197 7.80 7.82 4.85
CA ALA A 197 8.72 7.54 5.95
C ALA A 197 10.01 6.87 5.44
N ILE A 198 9.89 5.86 4.58
CA ILE A 198 11.01 5.18 3.91
C ILE A 198 11.82 6.16 3.07
N ALA A 199 11.13 7.01 2.30
CA ALA A 199 11.76 7.99 1.44
C ALA A 199 12.36 9.19 2.20
N GLY A 200 12.01 9.36 3.48
CA GLY A 200 12.50 10.47 4.31
C GLY A 200 11.95 11.84 3.88
N VAL A 201 10.67 11.91 3.48
CA VAL A 201 10.02 13.16 3.10
C VAL A 201 10.05 14.14 4.27
N THR A 202 10.58 15.35 4.06
CA THR A 202 10.88 16.32 5.13
C THR A 202 9.68 16.77 5.96
N THR A 203 8.47 16.73 5.38
CA THR A 203 7.22 17.08 6.08
C THR A 203 6.62 15.93 6.87
N VAL A 204 7.10 14.69 6.67
CA VAL A 204 6.55 13.45 7.24
C VAL A 204 7.55 12.81 8.22
N ALA A 205 8.80 12.69 7.79
CA ALA A 205 9.85 12.07 8.57
C ALA A 205 10.33 12.98 9.71
N HIS A 206 10.86 12.37 10.76
CA HIS A 206 11.60 13.06 11.80
C HIS A 206 12.81 13.79 11.20
N ALA A 207 13.18 14.96 11.73
CA ALA A 207 14.22 15.82 11.13
C ALA A 207 15.56 15.10 10.90
N LEU A 208 15.96 14.21 11.82
CA LEU A 208 17.19 13.40 11.71
C LEU A 208 17.13 12.27 10.67
N ARG A 209 15.93 11.97 10.14
CA ARG A 209 15.66 10.92 9.14
C ARG A 209 15.19 11.50 7.81
N ALA A 210 15.09 12.83 7.73
CA ALA A 210 14.60 13.53 6.57
C ALA A 210 15.71 13.74 5.53
N ALA A 211 15.31 13.81 4.25
CA ALA A 211 16.21 14.11 3.14
C ALA A 211 16.93 15.45 3.35
N PRO A 212 18.22 15.55 2.99
CA PRO A 212 18.94 16.81 3.06
C PRO A 212 18.32 17.83 2.09
N PRO A 213 18.43 19.15 2.35
CA PRO A 213 17.77 20.19 1.55
C PRO A 213 18.12 20.19 0.05
N LEU A 214 19.28 19.63 -0.32
CA LEU A 214 19.74 19.52 -1.71
C LEU A 214 19.10 18.35 -2.48
N VAL A 215 18.42 17.43 -1.78
CA VAL A 215 17.75 16.28 -2.37
C VAL A 215 16.25 16.47 -2.22
N ARG A 216 15.58 16.49 -3.35
CA ARG A 216 14.12 16.49 -3.42
C ARG A 216 13.61 15.06 -3.41
N VAL A 217 12.63 14.81 -2.55
CA VAL A 217 11.93 13.53 -2.48
C VAL A 217 10.45 13.77 -2.76
N ASP A 218 9.94 13.14 -3.81
CA ASP A 218 8.53 13.15 -4.16
C ASP A 218 7.97 11.73 -4.00
N VAL A 219 6.80 11.59 -3.38
CA VAL A 219 6.17 10.30 -3.10
C VAL A 219 4.71 10.33 -3.51
N TRP A 220 4.27 9.34 -4.28
CA TRP A 220 2.87 9.12 -4.59
C TRP A 220 2.50 7.66 -4.37
N ILE A 221 1.70 7.41 -3.33
CA ILE A 221 1.28 6.08 -2.87
C ILE A 221 2.49 5.18 -2.59
N ASP A 222 2.98 4.44 -3.59
CA ASP A 222 4.10 3.50 -3.53
C ASP A 222 5.30 3.92 -4.39
N ASN A 223 5.11 4.91 -5.24
CA ASN A 223 6.16 5.45 -6.11
C ASN A 223 6.98 6.50 -5.36
N ILE A 224 8.30 6.39 -5.44
CA ILE A 224 9.28 7.32 -4.86
C ILE A 224 10.15 7.88 -5.98
N ARG A 225 10.32 9.19 -6.00
CA ARG A 225 11.31 9.89 -6.82
C ARG A 225 12.27 10.64 -5.91
N ILE A 226 13.55 10.49 -6.18
CA ILE A 226 14.66 11.21 -5.54
C ILE A 226 15.34 12.03 -6.64
N ALA A 227 15.39 13.35 -6.52
CA ALA A 227 16.00 14.23 -7.52
C ALA A 227 16.96 15.23 -6.87
N GLY A 228 18.09 15.51 -7.50
CA GLY A 228 19.08 16.44 -6.98
C GLY A 228 20.45 16.29 -7.64
N PRO A 229 21.53 16.76 -6.99
CA PRO A 229 22.90 16.47 -7.40
C PRO A 229 23.14 14.95 -7.46
N LYS A 230 23.92 14.47 -8.43
CA LYS A 230 24.12 13.03 -8.67
C LYS A 230 24.62 12.28 -7.44
N SER A 231 25.55 12.87 -6.70
CA SER A 231 26.07 12.31 -5.44
C SER A 231 25.01 12.26 -4.34
N GLY A 232 24.17 13.29 -4.23
CA GLY A 232 23.06 13.35 -3.28
C GLY A 232 21.99 12.31 -3.57
N VAL A 233 21.61 12.15 -4.85
CA VAL A 233 20.65 11.13 -5.30
C VAL A 233 21.14 9.72 -4.98
N THR A 234 22.39 9.40 -5.32
CA THR A 234 22.99 8.08 -5.06
C THR A 234 23.03 7.76 -3.56
N LEU A 235 23.47 8.74 -2.75
CA LEU A 235 23.53 8.59 -1.30
C LEU A 235 22.14 8.36 -0.68
N TRP A 236 21.15 9.14 -1.13
CA TRP A 236 19.82 9.07 -0.58
C TRP A 236 19.06 7.83 -1.04
N GLU A 237 19.21 7.41 -2.30
CA GLU A 237 18.70 6.12 -2.79
C GLU A 237 19.18 4.97 -1.91
N ALA A 238 20.47 4.92 -1.59
CA ALA A 238 21.00 3.91 -0.69
C ALA A 238 20.39 4.00 0.73
N GLN A 239 20.05 5.19 1.22
CA GLN A 239 19.35 5.36 2.50
C GLN A 239 17.90 4.86 2.43
N VAL A 240 17.20 5.13 1.33
CA VAL A 240 15.83 4.65 1.09
C VAL A 240 15.79 3.12 1.04
N LEU A 241 16.73 2.49 0.34
CA LEU A 241 16.88 1.03 0.31
C LEU A 241 17.13 0.46 1.72
N ARG A 242 18.05 1.06 2.49
CA ARG A 242 18.29 0.65 3.89
C ARG A 242 17.05 0.79 4.76
N ASN A 243 16.28 1.86 4.58
CA ASN A 243 15.04 2.08 5.34
C ASN A 243 13.99 1.01 4.99
N ALA A 244 13.88 0.66 3.71
CA ALA A 244 12.99 -0.38 3.24
C ALA A 244 13.40 -1.76 3.76
N ASP A 245 14.68 -2.11 3.69
CA ASP A 245 15.22 -3.35 4.24
C ASP A 245 14.95 -3.47 5.75
N GLY A 246 15.14 -2.39 6.51
CA GLY A 246 14.85 -2.34 7.94
C GLY A 246 13.37 -2.47 8.28
N LEU A 247 12.49 -2.17 7.33
CA LEU A 247 11.05 -2.39 7.41
C LEU A 247 10.60 -3.68 6.73
N HIS A 248 11.55 -4.44 6.19
CA HIS A 248 11.32 -5.60 5.34
C HIS A 248 10.36 -5.32 4.17
N ALA A 249 10.30 -4.07 3.72
CA ALA A 249 9.54 -3.68 2.56
C ALA A 249 10.27 -4.14 1.30
N THR A 250 9.53 -4.76 0.38
CA THR A 250 10.10 -5.20 -0.90
C THR A 250 10.01 -4.08 -1.92
N MET A 251 11.10 -3.83 -2.64
CA MET A 251 11.12 -2.91 -3.78
C MET A 251 10.56 -3.60 -5.04
N GLY A 252 9.95 -2.81 -5.92
CA GLY A 252 9.54 -3.22 -7.25
C GLY A 252 10.73 -3.60 -8.13
N GLU A 253 10.44 -4.35 -9.20
CA GLU A 253 11.44 -4.84 -10.15
C GLU A 253 11.99 -3.72 -11.06
N ASP A 254 11.15 -2.73 -11.35
CA ASP A 254 11.49 -1.59 -12.19
C ASP A 254 12.10 -0.47 -11.33
N ARG A 255 13.43 -0.33 -11.40
CA ARG A 255 14.19 0.74 -10.74
C ARG A 255 15.04 1.50 -11.74
N GLU A 256 14.97 2.82 -11.67
CA GLU A 256 15.84 3.72 -12.42
C GLU A 256 16.76 4.44 -11.43
N SER A 257 18.07 4.24 -11.51
CA SER A 257 19.04 4.83 -10.57
C SER A 257 19.88 5.92 -11.23
N GLY A 258 19.85 7.14 -10.68
CA GLY A 258 20.73 8.25 -11.09
C GLY A 258 20.61 8.63 -12.57
N ALA A 259 19.42 8.50 -13.14
CA ALA A 259 19.14 8.72 -14.56
C ALA A 259 18.83 10.19 -14.88
N THR A 260 19.13 10.60 -16.12
CA THR A 260 18.77 11.90 -16.70
C THR A 260 17.46 11.86 -17.49
N GLN A 261 17.05 10.66 -17.93
CA GLN A 261 15.76 10.36 -18.51
C GLN A 261 15.16 9.19 -17.75
N TYR A 262 13.93 9.33 -17.29
CA TYR A 262 13.31 8.36 -16.39
C TYR A 262 11.78 8.45 -16.47
N THR A 263 11.10 7.38 -16.06
CA THR A 263 9.63 7.33 -15.98
C THR A 263 9.20 7.48 -14.54
N PHE A 264 8.35 8.48 -14.27
CA PHE A 264 7.72 8.64 -12.96
C PHE A 264 6.23 8.90 -13.14
N LEU A 265 5.39 8.12 -12.46
CA LEU A 265 3.93 8.28 -12.52
C LEU A 265 3.39 8.19 -13.96
N TRP A 266 3.93 7.25 -14.75
CA TRP A 266 3.61 7.03 -16.16
C TRP A 266 3.97 8.19 -17.09
N CYS A 267 4.72 9.18 -16.59
CA CYS A 267 5.22 10.30 -17.36
C CYS A 267 6.72 10.11 -17.63
N ASN A 268 7.12 10.22 -18.90
CA ASN A 268 8.52 10.29 -19.28
C ASN A 268 9.06 11.68 -18.96
N LEU A 269 10.08 11.74 -18.11
CA LEU A 269 10.71 12.98 -17.68
C LEU A 269 12.14 13.02 -18.19
N ILE A 270 12.53 14.17 -18.73
CA ILE A 270 13.87 14.43 -19.26
C ILE A 270 14.45 15.63 -18.51
N ILE A 271 15.62 15.44 -17.90
CA ILE A 271 16.41 16.50 -17.29
C ILE A 271 17.11 17.30 -18.39
N PHE A 272 16.83 18.61 -18.45
CA PHE A 272 17.57 19.52 -19.31
C PHE A 272 18.73 20.15 -18.54
N THR A 273 19.96 19.84 -18.93
CA THR A 273 21.19 20.45 -18.38
C THR A 273 21.59 21.74 -19.10
N GLY A 274 20.69 22.33 -19.90
CA GLY A 274 20.95 23.55 -20.65
C GLY A 274 20.87 24.79 -19.76
N ARG A 275 21.91 25.64 -19.77
CA ARG A 275 21.76 27.04 -19.37
C ARG A 275 20.71 27.65 -20.29
N TYR A 276 19.60 28.15 -19.74
CA TYR A 276 18.71 29.00 -20.50
C TYR A 276 19.53 30.18 -21.06
N PRO A 277 19.40 30.51 -22.36
CA PRO A 277 20.06 31.66 -22.95
C PRO A 277 19.61 32.97 -22.30
#